data_AF-H3DH24-F1
#
_entry.id   AF-H3DH24-F1
#
_cell.length_a   1.000
_cell.length_b   1.000
_cell.length_c   1.000
_cell.angle_alpha   90.00
_cell.angle_beta   90.00
_cell.angle_gamma   90.00
#
_symmetry.space_group_name_H-M   'P 1'
#
loop_
_entity.id
_entity.type
_entity.pdbx_description
1 polymer ?
#
loop_
_entity_poly.entity_id
_entity_poly.type
_entity_poly.pdbx_seq_one_letter_code
_entity_poly.pdbx_strand_id
1 'polypeptide(L)'
;MPQTPPLTGPNSSSYNNNNLYQTKDESYPGLYYHDNNLVSGSLEALIHHLVPTVDYYPDRTYIFTFLLSSRLFMHPYELMSKVCHLCMEQQRLGDPQADKKRVRKLTPKILQLLTEWTETFPYDFRDERMMRSLKELTHRLACGEEVYRKAVGQMSQGLIRRLTVQSQYEEALVKINATAAERLAAVKAKPQASIQRDMLSICSDPFTVAQQLTHIELERISYIGPEEFVQAFVQKDPLDNDKSCFSDRKKASNLEAYVEWFNRLSYLVATEICMPVKKKHRARVIEFFIDVARECFNIGNFNSLMAIISGMNMSPVSRLKKTWSKVKTAKFDILEHQMDPSSNFYNYRTALRGATQRSVTANSSREKIVIPFFSLLIKDIYFLNEGCASRLPNGHINFEKFWELAKQVSEFMTWKKVECPFEKDRKILQYLLTAPAFTEDALYLASYESEGPENHMEKDRWKSLRSTLLKRQGLRLHSETRTNPKSGLRQL
;
A
#
# COMPACT_ATOMS: atom_id res chain seq x y z
N MET A 1 -0.34 -33.65 9.61
CA MET A 1 0.79 -34.18 8.84
C MET A 1 0.25 -35.18 7.83
N PRO A 2 0.65 -35.04 6.56
CA PRO A 2 1.67 -35.95 6.02
C PRO A 2 2.90 -35.18 5.52
N GLN A 3 4.05 -35.82 5.63
CA GLN A 3 5.38 -35.34 5.30
C GLN A 3 5.62 -35.41 3.78
N THR A 4 6.13 -34.32 3.21
CA THR A 4 6.71 -34.27 1.86
C THR A 4 8.19 -34.69 1.94
N PRO A 5 8.68 -35.60 1.09
CA PRO A 5 10.07 -36.04 1.12
C PRO A 5 11.01 -35.03 0.45
N PRO A 6 12.31 -34.97 0.84
CA PRO A 6 13.29 -34.08 0.23
C PRO A 6 13.74 -34.62 -1.13
N LEU A 7 13.76 -33.74 -2.13
CA LEU A 7 14.36 -34.01 -3.44
C LEU A 7 15.87 -34.15 -3.29
N THR A 8 16.36 -35.34 -3.65
CA THR A 8 17.77 -35.71 -3.80
C THR A 8 18.36 -35.07 -5.05
N GLY A 9 19.50 -34.39 -4.90
CA GLY A 9 20.28 -33.87 -6.03
C GLY A 9 21.07 -34.97 -6.74
N PRO A 10 21.52 -34.77 -7.99
CA PRO A 10 22.51 -35.63 -8.62
C PRO A 10 23.93 -35.05 -8.47
N ASN A 11 24.75 -35.87 -7.82
CA ASN A 11 26.20 -36.05 -7.88
C ASN A 11 27.09 -34.99 -8.58
N SER A 12 28.08 -34.60 -7.78
CA SER A 12 29.38 -34.06 -8.15
C SER A 12 30.07 -34.80 -9.30
N SER A 13 30.53 -34.04 -10.28
CA SER A 13 31.66 -34.40 -11.13
C SER A 13 32.67 -33.25 -11.08
N SER A 14 33.79 -33.53 -10.43
CA SER A 14 34.97 -32.68 -10.34
C SER A 14 35.50 -32.30 -11.72
N TYR A 15 35.53 -31.01 -12.02
CA TYR A 15 36.52 -30.45 -12.94
C TYR A 15 37.12 -29.20 -12.30
N ASN A 16 38.35 -29.38 -11.83
CA ASN A 16 39.30 -28.33 -11.56
C ASN A 16 39.37 -27.40 -12.79
N ASN A 17 39.07 -26.13 -12.60
CA ASN A 17 39.70 -25.10 -13.41
C ASN A 17 39.94 -23.86 -12.56
N ASN A 18 41.17 -23.79 -12.07
CA ASN A 18 41.80 -22.58 -11.56
C ASN A 18 41.67 -21.47 -12.61
N ASN A 19 40.86 -20.46 -12.32
CA ASN A 19 41.07 -19.12 -12.88
C ASN A 19 40.79 -18.10 -11.78
N LEU A 20 41.84 -17.85 -10.99
CA LEU A 20 42.01 -16.71 -10.12
C LEU A 20 41.89 -15.42 -10.93
N TYR A 21 40.71 -14.81 -10.94
CA TYR A 21 40.60 -13.36 -11.10
C TYR A 21 40.35 -12.76 -9.72
N GLN A 22 41.43 -12.72 -8.94
CA GLN A 22 41.51 -11.94 -7.72
C GLN A 22 41.79 -10.49 -8.14
N THR A 23 40.75 -9.70 -8.36
CA THR A 23 40.90 -8.25 -8.51
C THR A 23 41.26 -7.65 -7.15
N LYS A 24 42.56 -7.40 -6.95
CA LYS A 24 43.07 -6.47 -5.96
C LYS A 24 42.61 -5.06 -6.34
N ASP A 25 41.70 -4.49 -5.56
CA ASP A 25 41.88 -3.22 -4.84
C ASP A 25 40.55 -2.78 -4.18
N GLU A 26 40.64 -2.46 -2.88
CA GLU A 26 39.63 -1.78 -2.04
C GLU A 26 38.28 -2.48 -1.74
N SER A 27 38.26 -3.77 -1.38
CA SER A 27 37.10 -4.32 -0.66
C SER A 27 37.20 -3.99 0.83
N TYR A 28 36.29 -3.15 1.34
CA TYR A 28 36.15 -2.92 2.78
C TYR A 28 35.92 -4.26 3.49
N PRO A 29 36.69 -4.61 4.54
CA PRO A 29 36.51 -5.88 5.24
C PRO A 29 35.11 -5.93 5.85
N GLY A 30 34.29 -6.90 5.43
CA GLY A 30 32.95 -7.11 5.99
C GLY A 30 31.81 -7.28 4.99
N LEU A 31 32.05 -7.22 3.68
CA LEU A 31 31.08 -7.68 2.67
C LEU A 31 31.40 -9.11 2.23
N TYR A 32 30.37 -9.92 2.04
CA TYR A 32 30.49 -11.31 1.60
C TYR A 32 29.67 -11.55 0.34
N TYR A 33 30.34 -12.08 -0.69
CA TYR A 33 29.76 -12.35 -2.00
C TYR A 33 29.74 -13.85 -2.28
N HIS A 34 28.70 -14.31 -2.97
CA HIS A 34 28.61 -15.65 -3.54
C HIS A 34 28.19 -15.51 -5.00
N ASP A 35 28.94 -16.12 -5.92
CA ASP A 35 28.72 -16.00 -7.37
C ASP A 35 28.52 -14.54 -7.85
N ASN A 36 29.39 -13.64 -7.37
CA ASN A 36 29.34 -12.18 -7.60
C ASN A 36 28.10 -11.46 -7.06
N ASN A 37 27.22 -12.13 -6.30
CA ASN A 37 26.08 -11.51 -5.64
C ASN A 37 26.40 -11.22 -4.18
N LEU A 38 26.07 -10.00 -3.72
CA LEU A 38 26.21 -9.64 -2.31
C LEU A 38 25.20 -10.43 -1.47
N VAL A 39 25.70 -11.31 -0.59
CA VAL A 39 24.86 -12.18 0.25
C VAL A 39 24.72 -11.63 1.66
N SER A 40 25.80 -11.10 2.23
CA SER A 40 25.74 -10.54 3.59
C SER A 40 26.83 -9.52 3.85
N GLY A 41 26.69 -8.73 4.91
CA GLY A 41 27.79 -7.91 5.41
C GLY A 41 27.50 -7.24 6.75
N SER A 42 28.53 -6.67 7.38
CA SER A 42 28.34 -5.81 8.55
C SER A 42 27.55 -4.55 8.14
N LEU A 43 26.83 -3.95 9.10
CA LEU A 43 26.07 -2.73 8.82
C LEU A 43 27.00 -1.61 8.32
N GLU A 44 28.15 -1.46 8.95
CA GLU A 44 29.18 -0.49 8.58
C GLU A 44 29.66 -0.72 7.13
N ALA A 45 30.02 -1.95 6.77
CA ALA A 45 30.48 -2.26 5.42
C ALA A 45 29.41 -1.96 4.36
N LEU A 46 28.14 -2.25 4.65
CA LEU A 46 27.02 -1.94 3.77
C LEU A 46 26.78 -0.42 3.62
N ILE A 47 26.94 0.36 4.70
CA ILE A 47 26.88 1.83 4.64
C ILE A 47 28.03 2.36 3.79
N HIS A 48 29.24 1.86 3.96
CA HIS A 48 30.37 2.23 3.11
C HIS A 48 30.11 1.90 1.63
N HIS A 49 29.51 0.74 1.35
CA HIS A 49 29.15 0.32 -0.01
C HIS A 49 28.04 1.19 -0.65
N LEU A 50 27.23 1.89 0.16
CA LEU A 50 26.23 2.87 -0.32
C LEU A 50 26.88 4.20 -0.75
N VAL A 51 28.04 4.57 -0.19
CA VAL A 51 28.67 5.86 -0.48
C VAL A 51 29.55 5.74 -1.72
N PRO A 52 29.29 6.51 -2.80
CA PRO A 52 30.11 6.45 -4.01
C PRO A 52 31.54 6.91 -3.72
N THR A 53 32.50 6.41 -4.49
CA THR A 53 33.90 6.87 -4.45
C THR A 53 34.30 7.43 -5.82
N VAL A 54 35.57 7.81 -6.02
CA VAL A 54 36.06 8.31 -7.31
C VAL A 54 35.85 7.28 -8.43
N ASP A 55 36.05 6.00 -8.13
CA ASP A 55 36.07 4.91 -9.13
C ASP A 55 34.86 3.98 -9.01
N TYR A 56 34.02 4.15 -7.99
CA TYR A 56 32.84 3.31 -7.74
C TYR A 56 31.55 4.14 -7.61
N TYR A 57 30.44 3.55 -8.06
CA TYR A 57 29.08 4.01 -7.78
C TYR A 57 28.20 2.78 -7.52
N PRO A 58 27.38 2.76 -6.45
CA PRO A 58 26.54 1.61 -6.15
C PRO A 58 25.47 1.36 -7.20
N ASP A 59 25.18 0.09 -7.47
CA ASP A 59 24.10 -0.27 -8.37
C ASP A 59 22.75 0.24 -7.85
N ARG A 60 21.88 0.69 -8.76
CA ARG A 60 20.56 1.22 -8.39
C ARG A 60 19.71 0.22 -7.60
N THR A 61 19.81 -1.07 -7.94
CA THR A 61 19.13 -2.13 -7.20
C THR A 61 19.66 -2.23 -5.78
N TYR A 62 20.98 -2.09 -5.58
CA TYR A 62 21.58 -2.05 -4.24
C TYR A 62 21.12 -0.82 -3.46
N ILE A 63 21.18 0.37 -4.06
CA ILE A 63 20.71 1.62 -3.44
C ILE A 63 19.26 1.45 -2.96
N PHE A 64 18.36 1.01 -3.83
CA PHE A 64 16.97 0.76 -3.48
C PHE A 64 16.83 -0.25 -2.33
N THR A 65 17.49 -1.41 -2.45
CA THR A 65 17.39 -2.52 -1.50
C THR A 65 17.93 -2.15 -0.13
N PHE A 66 19.10 -1.50 -0.07
CA PHE A 66 19.73 -1.10 1.18
C PHE A 66 19.00 0.07 1.82
N LEU A 67 18.60 1.10 1.07
CA LEU A 67 17.78 2.18 1.63
C LEU A 67 16.48 1.62 2.19
N LEU A 68 15.78 0.73 1.46
CA LEU A 68 14.56 0.07 1.94
C LEU A 68 14.79 -0.72 3.23
N SER A 69 15.77 -1.63 3.24
CA SER A 69 15.99 -2.58 4.34
C SER A 69 16.71 -1.97 5.55
N SER A 70 17.54 -0.94 5.35
CA SER A 70 18.27 -0.25 6.43
C SER A 70 17.36 0.26 7.54
N ARG A 71 16.09 0.56 7.22
CA ARG A 71 15.04 0.96 8.17
C ARG A 71 14.72 -0.06 9.26
N LEU A 72 15.17 -1.32 9.10
CA LEU A 72 15.08 -2.36 10.11
C LEU A 72 16.22 -2.32 11.12
N PHE A 73 17.31 -1.61 10.80
CA PHE A 73 18.54 -1.61 11.57
C PHE A 73 18.92 -0.24 12.10
N MET A 74 18.46 0.83 11.44
CA MET A 74 18.74 2.22 11.82
C MET A 74 17.69 3.18 11.25
N HIS A 75 17.59 4.37 11.84
CA HIS A 75 16.69 5.38 11.29
C HIS A 75 17.28 6.06 10.03
N PRO A 76 16.45 6.47 9.04
CA PRO A 76 16.94 7.13 7.83
C PRO A 76 17.80 8.38 8.09
N TYR A 77 17.45 9.19 9.09
CA TYR A 77 18.24 10.39 9.44
C TYR A 77 19.63 10.04 9.98
N GLU A 78 19.78 8.90 10.68
CA GLU A 78 21.08 8.41 11.17
C GLU A 78 21.93 7.90 10.00
N LEU A 79 21.29 7.19 9.05
CA LEU A 79 21.95 6.74 7.83
C LEU A 79 22.46 7.94 7.02
N MET A 80 21.61 8.95 6.80
CA MET A 80 22.00 10.17 6.10
C MET A 80 23.15 10.89 6.81
N SER A 81 23.12 10.96 8.15
CA SER A 81 24.23 11.55 8.92
C SER A 81 25.55 10.81 8.70
N LYS A 82 25.54 9.46 8.71
CA LYS A 82 26.73 8.64 8.41
C LYS A 82 27.18 8.81 6.96
N VAL A 83 26.26 8.84 6.00
CA VAL A 83 26.58 9.09 4.58
C VAL A 83 27.23 10.47 4.40
N CYS A 84 26.68 11.52 5.03
CA CYS A 84 27.28 12.85 5.03
C CYS A 84 28.70 12.84 5.60
N HIS A 85 28.91 12.15 6.73
CA HIS A 85 30.22 12.05 7.37
C HIS A 85 31.24 11.36 6.47
N LEU A 86 30.90 10.20 5.88
CA LEU A 86 31.77 9.48 4.95
C LEU A 86 32.10 10.31 3.70
N CYS A 87 31.12 11.04 3.18
CA CYS A 87 31.35 11.98 2.06
C CYS A 87 32.35 13.08 2.45
N MET A 88 32.31 13.57 3.70
CA MET A 88 33.25 14.58 4.19
C MET A 88 34.66 14.04 4.39
N GLU A 89 34.79 12.82 4.93
CA GLU A 89 36.09 12.18 5.12
C GLU A 89 36.80 11.97 3.76
N GLN A 90 36.07 11.50 2.75
CA GLN A 90 36.62 11.30 1.40
C GLN A 90 37.15 12.58 0.74
N GLN A 91 36.67 13.75 1.19
CA GLN A 91 37.10 15.06 0.70
C GLN A 91 38.33 15.63 1.43
N ARG A 92 38.76 15.02 2.55
CA ARG A 92 39.80 15.56 3.45
C ARG A 92 41.14 14.79 3.44
N LEU A 93 41.35 13.90 2.47
CA LEU A 93 42.42 12.89 2.51
C LEU A 93 43.72 13.28 1.77
N GLY A 94 44.06 14.56 1.54
CA GLY A 94 45.33 14.85 0.87
C GLY A 94 45.74 16.32 0.64
N ASP A 95 46.52 16.51 -0.42
CA ASP A 95 47.05 17.79 -0.93
C ASP A 95 45.89 18.66 -1.46
N PRO A 96 45.80 19.96 -1.08
CA PRO A 96 44.76 20.89 -1.51
C PRO A 96 44.44 20.94 -3.02
N GLN A 97 45.41 20.65 -3.90
CA GLN A 97 45.16 20.61 -5.35
C GLN A 97 44.62 19.25 -5.83
N ALA A 98 45.11 18.15 -5.24
CA ALA A 98 44.56 16.82 -5.49
C ALA A 98 43.12 16.69 -4.98
N ASP A 99 42.82 17.33 -3.83
CA ASP A 99 41.50 17.39 -3.23
C ASP A 99 40.49 18.10 -4.13
N LYS A 100 40.87 19.21 -4.78
CA LYS A 100 39.99 19.89 -5.74
C LYS A 100 39.60 19.01 -6.93
N LYS A 101 40.55 18.25 -7.48
CA LYS A 101 40.28 17.33 -8.61
C LYS A 101 39.43 16.14 -8.17
N ARG A 102 39.66 15.62 -6.96
CA ARG A 102 38.88 14.54 -6.34
C ARG A 102 37.45 14.96 -6.06
N VAL A 103 37.25 16.12 -5.42
CA VAL A 103 35.93 16.72 -5.15
C VAL A 103 35.13 16.86 -6.45
N ARG A 104 35.73 17.40 -7.52
CA ARG A 104 35.06 17.54 -8.83
C ARG A 104 34.54 16.22 -9.40
N LYS A 105 35.26 15.10 -9.21
CA LYS A 105 34.80 13.78 -9.67
C LYS A 105 33.74 13.17 -8.77
N LEU A 106 33.78 13.45 -7.47
CA LEU A 106 32.92 12.84 -6.47
C LEU A 106 31.57 13.57 -6.32
N THR A 107 31.56 14.90 -6.41
CA THR A 107 30.36 15.75 -6.31
C THR A 107 29.18 15.27 -7.16
N PRO A 108 29.32 14.99 -8.48
CA PRO A 108 28.19 14.52 -9.28
C PRO A 108 27.64 13.18 -8.80
N LYS A 109 28.48 12.28 -8.31
CA LYS A 109 28.05 10.97 -7.79
C LYS A 109 27.30 11.09 -6.46
N ILE A 110 27.77 11.93 -5.53
CA ILE A 110 27.05 12.21 -4.28
C ILE A 110 25.69 12.83 -4.61
N LEU A 111 25.65 13.80 -5.53
CA LEU A 111 24.40 14.43 -5.94
C LEU A 111 23.44 13.45 -6.59
N GLN A 112 23.96 12.51 -7.39
CA GLN A 112 23.16 11.42 -7.96
C GLN A 112 22.55 10.53 -6.86
N LEU A 113 23.33 10.10 -5.87
CA LEU A 113 22.82 9.31 -4.74
C LEU A 113 21.73 10.06 -3.97
N LEU A 114 21.95 11.35 -3.67
CA LEU A 114 20.94 12.18 -3.00
C LEU A 114 19.67 12.32 -3.84
N THR A 115 19.82 12.50 -5.16
CA THR A 115 18.68 12.58 -6.08
C THR A 115 17.89 11.28 -6.04
N GLU A 116 18.55 10.13 -6.19
CA GLU A 116 17.91 8.82 -6.14
C GLU A 116 17.20 8.57 -4.81
N TRP A 117 17.79 8.98 -3.67
CA TRP A 117 17.14 8.89 -2.36
C TRP A 117 15.90 9.80 -2.26
N THR A 118 16.01 11.08 -2.65
CA THR A 118 14.89 12.04 -2.60
C THR A 118 13.74 11.68 -3.53
N GLU A 119 14.02 11.02 -4.66
CA GLU A 119 12.99 10.56 -5.60
C GLU A 119 12.31 9.26 -5.17
N THR A 120 13.08 8.35 -4.55
CA THR A 120 12.60 7.02 -4.17
C THR A 120 11.87 7.03 -2.83
N PHE A 121 12.40 7.77 -1.84
CA PHE A 121 11.89 7.82 -0.47
C PHE A 121 11.66 9.27 0.01
N PRO A 122 10.77 10.03 -0.65
CA PRO A 122 10.53 11.44 -0.31
C PRO A 122 10.06 11.63 1.14
N TYR A 123 9.33 10.67 1.71
CA TYR A 123 8.80 10.75 3.08
C TYR A 123 9.87 10.83 4.16
N ASP A 124 11.07 10.27 3.92
CA ASP A 124 12.18 10.37 4.87
C ASP A 124 12.49 11.84 5.19
N PHE A 125 12.33 12.72 4.20
CA PHE A 125 12.63 14.15 4.29
C PHE A 125 11.50 14.98 4.93
N ARG A 126 10.43 14.34 5.42
CA ARG A 126 9.51 14.98 6.38
C ARG A 126 10.15 15.13 7.76
N ASP A 127 11.16 14.31 8.09
CA ASP A 127 11.92 14.46 9.32
C ASP A 127 12.86 15.68 9.22
N GLU A 128 12.77 16.58 10.19
CA GLU A 128 13.58 17.81 10.20
C GLU A 128 15.08 17.54 10.26
N ARG A 129 15.50 16.44 10.91
CA ARG A 129 16.93 16.05 11.00
C ARG A 129 17.42 15.59 9.64
N MET A 130 16.63 14.78 8.94
CA MET A 130 16.92 14.34 7.57
C MET A 130 17.04 15.54 6.61
N MET A 131 16.07 16.45 6.66
CA MET A 131 16.07 17.66 5.84
C MET A 131 17.26 18.58 6.16
N ARG A 132 17.65 18.70 7.44
CA ARG A 132 18.83 19.47 7.85
C ARG A 132 20.12 18.88 7.29
N SER A 133 20.31 17.57 7.41
CA SER A 133 21.49 16.88 6.86
C SER A 133 21.58 17.03 5.34
N LEU A 134 20.44 16.91 4.63
CA LEU A 134 20.39 17.16 3.19
C LEU A 134 20.82 18.58 2.85
N LYS A 135 20.28 19.60 3.54
CA LYS A 135 20.62 21.02 3.32
C LYS A 135 22.09 21.30 3.58
N GLU A 136 22.65 20.75 4.65
CA GLU A 136 24.07 20.93 4.97
C GLU A 136 24.96 20.35 3.86
N LEU A 137 24.71 19.11 3.45
CA LEU A 137 25.51 18.45 2.42
C LEU A 137 25.38 19.17 1.07
N THR A 138 24.14 19.47 0.65
CA THR A 138 23.88 20.15 -0.62
C THR A 138 24.43 21.58 -0.68
N HIS A 139 24.41 22.33 0.44
CA HIS A 139 25.04 23.64 0.52
C HIS A 139 26.55 23.56 0.22
N ARG A 140 27.24 22.58 0.79
CA ARG A 140 28.68 22.35 0.55
C ARG A 140 28.96 21.95 -0.89
N LEU A 141 28.14 21.08 -1.48
CA LEU A 141 28.26 20.68 -2.89
C LEU A 141 28.02 21.87 -3.85
N ALA A 142 27.14 22.80 -3.48
CA ALA A 142 26.79 23.98 -4.27
C ALA A 142 27.80 25.15 -4.18
N CYS A 143 28.80 25.07 -3.29
CA CYS A 143 29.89 26.04 -3.18
C CYS A 143 30.90 25.97 -4.34
N GLY A 144 30.76 24.99 -5.24
CA GLY A 144 31.60 24.82 -6.43
C GLY A 144 31.03 25.46 -7.70
N GLU A 145 31.00 24.67 -8.78
CA GLU A 145 30.57 25.10 -10.11
C GLU A 145 29.06 25.39 -10.19
N GLU A 146 28.66 26.33 -11.06
CA GLU A 146 27.26 26.76 -11.25
C GLU A 146 26.34 25.59 -11.62
N VAL A 147 26.86 24.59 -12.34
CA VAL A 147 26.14 23.37 -12.73
C VAL A 147 25.63 22.61 -11.51
N TYR A 148 26.45 22.45 -10.47
CA TYR A 148 26.04 21.73 -9.25
C TYR A 148 25.01 22.53 -8.44
N ARG A 149 25.12 23.86 -8.41
CA ARG A 149 24.12 24.72 -7.78
C ARG A 149 22.75 24.57 -8.47
N LYS A 150 22.71 24.54 -9.80
CA LYS A 150 21.48 24.31 -10.57
C LYS A 150 20.89 22.93 -10.28
N ALA A 151 21.71 21.88 -10.30
CA ALA A 151 21.25 20.51 -10.06
C ALA A 151 20.74 20.30 -8.61
N VAL A 152 21.43 20.87 -7.60
CA VAL A 152 20.94 20.90 -6.21
C VAL A 152 19.61 21.64 -6.10
N GLY A 153 19.48 22.77 -6.78
CA GLY A 153 18.24 23.54 -6.83
C GLY A 153 17.08 22.74 -7.41
N GLN A 154 17.30 22.05 -8.54
CA GLN A 154 16.32 21.19 -9.19
C GLN A 154 15.90 20.02 -8.30
N MET A 155 16.86 19.31 -7.69
CA MET A 155 16.58 18.21 -6.76
C MET A 155 15.75 18.69 -5.56
N SER A 156 16.15 19.80 -4.94
CA SER A 156 15.44 20.36 -3.77
C SER A 156 14.02 20.82 -4.12
N GLN A 157 13.85 21.49 -5.25
CA GLN A 157 12.52 21.89 -5.75
C GLN A 157 11.65 20.67 -6.07
N GLY A 158 12.23 19.63 -6.69
CA GLY A 158 11.57 18.37 -6.99
C GLY A 158 11.06 17.67 -5.73
N LEU A 159 11.90 17.59 -4.70
CA LEU A 159 11.54 17.02 -3.39
C LEU A 159 10.41 17.80 -2.73
N ILE A 160 10.53 19.14 -2.64
CA ILE A 160 9.50 19.99 -2.02
C ILE A 160 8.17 19.82 -2.76
N ARG A 161 8.17 19.83 -4.10
CA ARG A 161 6.96 19.63 -4.91
C ARG A 161 6.30 18.28 -4.60
N ARG A 162 7.07 17.19 -4.52
CA ARG A 162 6.55 15.85 -4.18
C ARG A 162 5.92 15.84 -2.79
N LEU A 163 6.61 16.39 -1.79
CA LEU A 163 6.10 16.49 -0.42
C LEU A 163 4.81 17.32 -0.33
N THR A 164 4.73 18.44 -1.06
CA THR A 164 3.52 19.28 -1.12
C THR A 164 2.34 18.53 -1.74
N VAL A 165 2.52 17.90 -2.91
CA VAL A 165 1.46 17.12 -3.59
C VAL A 165 0.93 16.02 -2.67
N GLN A 166 1.83 15.35 -1.95
CA GLN A 166 1.49 14.30 -1.03
C GLN A 166 0.71 14.81 0.20
N SER A 167 1.09 15.96 0.77
CA SER A 167 0.33 16.60 1.85
C SER A 167 -1.08 16.98 1.40
N GLN A 168 -1.21 17.51 0.18
CA GLN A 168 -2.52 17.86 -0.39
C GLN A 168 -3.42 16.63 -0.58
N TYR A 169 -2.84 15.51 -0.99
CA TYR A 169 -3.55 14.24 -1.11
C TYR A 169 -4.05 13.72 0.25
N GLU A 170 -3.20 13.76 1.28
CA GLU A 170 -3.58 13.38 2.65
C GLU A 170 -4.75 14.24 3.17
N GLU A 171 -4.72 15.57 2.94
CA GLU A 171 -5.84 16.45 3.27
C GLU A 171 -7.11 16.14 2.47
N ALA A 172 -6.98 15.79 1.18
CA ALA A 172 -8.11 15.43 0.33
C ALA A 172 -8.78 14.14 0.82
N LEU A 173 -8.00 13.13 1.24
CA LEU A 173 -8.52 11.91 1.84
C LEU A 173 -9.34 12.19 3.10
N VAL A 174 -8.83 13.05 4.00
CA VAL A 174 -9.55 13.45 5.23
C VAL A 174 -10.89 14.10 4.88
N LYS A 175 -10.91 15.02 3.90
CA LYS A 175 -12.15 15.68 3.44
C LYS A 175 -13.15 14.70 2.84
N ILE A 176 -12.69 13.75 2.02
CA ILE A 176 -13.53 12.70 1.43
C ILE A 176 -14.14 11.82 2.53
N ASN A 177 -13.34 11.39 3.50
CA ASN A 177 -13.80 10.55 4.60
C ASN A 177 -14.80 11.28 5.51
N ALA A 178 -14.57 12.57 5.80
CA ALA A 178 -15.53 13.41 6.52
C ALA A 178 -16.86 13.52 5.76
N THR A 179 -16.81 13.77 4.45
CA THR A 179 -18.01 13.85 3.60
C THR A 179 -18.79 12.53 3.58
N ALA A 180 -18.09 11.39 3.52
CA ALA A 180 -18.70 10.07 3.56
C ALA A 180 -19.38 9.80 4.92
N ALA A 181 -18.73 10.19 6.03
CA ALA A 181 -19.27 10.06 7.38
C ALA A 181 -20.52 10.92 7.59
N GLU A 182 -20.51 12.17 7.10
CA GLU A 182 -21.66 13.07 7.13
C GLU A 182 -22.86 12.50 6.36
N ARG A 183 -22.62 11.96 5.15
CA ARG A 183 -23.68 11.31 4.36
C ARG A 183 -24.25 10.08 5.06
N LEU A 184 -23.40 9.26 5.69
CA LEU A 184 -23.87 8.13 6.50
C LEU A 184 -24.69 8.58 7.70
N ALA A 185 -24.30 9.67 8.37
CA ALA A 185 -25.07 10.24 9.47
C ALA A 185 -26.44 10.78 9.00
N ALA A 186 -26.50 11.41 7.83
CA ALA A 186 -27.74 11.91 7.24
C ALA A 186 -28.73 10.77 6.91
N VAL A 187 -28.24 9.65 6.36
CA VAL A 187 -29.06 8.45 6.11
C VAL A 187 -29.66 7.91 7.42
N LYS A 188 -28.86 7.84 8.49
CA LYS A 188 -29.32 7.40 9.82
C LYS A 188 -30.38 8.33 10.41
N ALA A 189 -30.28 9.64 10.17
CA ALA A 189 -31.23 10.62 10.69
C ALA A 189 -32.55 10.65 9.89
N LYS A 190 -32.50 10.45 8.57
CA LYS A 190 -33.68 10.44 7.69
C LYS A 190 -33.63 9.25 6.71
N PRO A 191 -34.07 8.06 7.15
CA PRO A 191 -34.02 6.84 6.33
C PRO A 191 -34.87 6.93 5.06
N GLN A 192 -36.02 7.61 5.11
CA GLN A 192 -36.97 7.66 3.99
C GLN A 192 -36.60 8.64 2.87
N ALA A 193 -35.78 9.67 3.14
CA ALA A 193 -35.41 10.70 2.16
C ALA A 193 -34.11 10.39 1.38
N SER A 194 -33.34 9.40 1.85
CA SER A 194 -32.00 9.07 1.31
C SER A 194 -31.97 7.84 0.39
N ILE A 195 -33.12 7.18 0.21
CA ILE A 195 -33.31 6.01 -0.68
C ILE A 195 -33.18 6.35 -2.18
N GLN A 196 -33.00 7.63 -2.54
CA GLN A 196 -33.26 8.09 -3.91
C GLN A 196 -32.10 8.01 -4.90
N ARG A 197 -30.86 7.65 -4.50
CA ARG A 197 -29.72 7.51 -5.43
C ARG A 197 -28.86 6.29 -5.13
N ASP A 198 -29.16 5.19 -5.80
CA ASP A 198 -28.32 3.99 -5.90
C ASP A 198 -27.31 4.12 -7.04
N MET A 199 -26.30 3.25 -7.10
CA MET A 199 -25.27 3.27 -8.15
C MET A 199 -25.88 3.19 -9.56
N LEU A 200 -26.90 2.34 -9.74
CA LEU A 200 -27.59 2.16 -11.03
C LEU A 200 -28.28 3.44 -11.53
N SER A 201 -28.73 4.30 -10.63
CA SER A 201 -29.31 5.61 -10.97
C SER A 201 -28.25 6.64 -11.38
N ILE A 202 -27.01 6.48 -10.92
CA ILE A 202 -25.87 7.34 -11.27
C ILE A 202 -25.24 6.89 -12.59
N CYS A 203 -25.02 5.58 -12.74
CA CYS A 203 -24.46 4.97 -13.93
C CYS A 203 -24.94 3.53 -14.05
N SER A 204 -25.58 3.21 -15.17
CA SER A 204 -26.04 1.85 -15.50
C SER A 204 -25.05 1.07 -16.36
N ASP A 205 -23.91 1.67 -16.73
CA ASP A 205 -22.88 1.01 -17.53
C ASP A 205 -21.76 0.44 -16.64
N PRO A 206 -21.62 -0.90 -16.54
CA PRO A 206 -20.62 -1.53 -15.67
C PRO A 206 -19.18 -1.23 -16.11
N PHE A 207 -18.94 -1.01 -17.41
CA PHE A 207 -17.62 -0.68 -17.94
C PHE A 207 -17.13 0.66 -17.39
N THR A 208 -17.97 1.69 -17.46
CA THR A 208 -17.65 3.01 -16.93
C THR A 208 -17.35 2.96 -15.42
N VAL A 209 -18.14 2.20 -14.64
CA VAL A 209 -17.88 2.07 -13.19
C VAL A 209 -16.55 1.37 -12.91
N ALA A 210 -16.22 0.29 -13.62
CA ALA A 210 -14.93 -0.39 -13.46
C ALA A 210 -13.75 0.52 -13.82
N GLN A 211 -13.89 1.39 -14.82
CA GLN A 211 -12.89 2.40 -15.17
C GLN A 211 -12.72 3.46 -14.07
N GLN A 212 -13.82 3.92 -13.47
CA GLN A 212 -13.75 4.89 -12.36
C GLN A 212 -13.18 4.26 -11.08
N LEU A 213 -13.50 3.00 -10.78
CA LEU A 213 -12.82 2.25 -9.72
C LEU A 213 -11.32 2.16 -9.99
N THR A 214 -10.92 1.87 -11.23
CA THR A 214 -9.51 1.83 -11.63
C THR A 214 -8.81 3.18 -11.46
N HIS A 215 -9.48 4.31 -11.73
CA HIS A 215 -8.94 5.65 -11.39
C HIS A 215 -8.64 5.79 -9.90
N ILE A 216 -9.58 5.40 -9.04
CA ILE A 216 -9.42 5.50 -7.58
C ILE A 216 -8.28 4.60 -7.11
N GLU A 217 -8.20 3.37 -7.62
CA GLU A 217 -7.14 2.42 -7.28
C GLU A 217 -5.76 2.96 -7.69
N LEU A 218 -5.59 3.37 -8.95
CA LEU A 218 -4.32 3.90 -9.46
C LEU A 218 -3.88 5.18 -8.75
N GLU A 219 -4.81 6.09 -8.46
CA GLU A 219 -4.54 7.28 -7.65
C GLU A 219 -4.01 6.88 -6.27
N ARG A 220 -4.73 6.02 -5.54
CA ARG A 220 -4.35 5.62 -4.19
C ARG A 220 -3.00 4.90 -4.13
N ILE A 221 -2.74 3.94 -5.02
CA ILE A 221 -1.46 3.21 -5.02
C ILE A 221 -0.28 4.10 -5.38
N SER A 222 -0.48 5.13 -6.20
CA SER A 222 0.61 6.03 -6.62
C SER A 222 1.29 6.72 -5.42
N TYR A 223 0.51 6.99 -4.36
CA TYR A 223 0.98 7.62 -3.12
C TYR A 223 1.60 6.65 -2.11
N ILE A 224 1.47 5.33 -2.30
CA ILE A 224 2.08 4.34 -1.39
C ILE A 224 3.61 4.33 -1.60
N GLY A 225 4.36 4.72 -0.57
CA GLY A 225 5.82 4.70 -0.55
C GLY A 225 6.38 3.27 -0.37
N PRO A 226 7.53 2.94 -0.96
CA PRO A 226 8.19 1.64 -0.74
C PRO A 226 8.51 1.40 0.74
N GLU A 227 8.82 2.45 1.50
CA GLU A 227 9.04 2.41 2.95
C GLU A 227 7.81 2.00 3.76
N GLU A 228 6.60 2.16 3.23
CA GLU A 228 5.38 1.73 3.93
C GLU A 228 5.29 0.20 4.01
N PHE A 229 5.89 -0.52 3.06
CA PHE A 229 6.02 -1.99 3.12
C PHE A 229 6.95 -2.47 4.23
N VAL A 230 7.78 -1.59 4.80
CA VAL A 230 8.64 -1.93 5.95
C VAL A 230 7.83 -2.23 7.20
N GLN A 231 6.54 -1.84 7.27
CA GLN A 231 5.67 -2.34 8.32
C GLN A 231 5.45 -3.86 8.23
N ALA A 232 5.35 -4.42 7.03
CA ALA A 232 5.28 -5.87 6.85
C ALA A 232 6.61 -6.57 7.21
N PHE A 233 7.72 -5.84 7.25
CA PHE A 233 9.03 -6.37 7.65
C PHE A 233 9.31 -6.33 9.16
N VAL A 234 8.55 -5.54 9.93
CA VAL A 234 8.82 -5.39 11.36
C VAL A 234 8.11 -6.47 12.16
N GLN A 235 8.90 -7.33 12.76
CA GLN A 235 8.47 -8.32 13.74
C GLN A 235 7.74 -7.62 14.88
N LYS A 236 6.53 -8.08 15.21
CA LYS A 236 5.97 -7.92 16.55
C LYS A 236 6.37 -9.16 17.32
N ASP A 237 7.53 -9.14 17.97
CA ASP A 237 7.81 -10.17 18.98
C ASP A 237 6.87 -9.92 20.17
N PRO A 238 6.01 -10.89 20.56
CA PRO A 238 5.08 -10.72 21.67
C PRO A 238 5.75 -10.59 23.04
N LEU A 239 7.05 -10.91 23.17
CA LEU A 239 7.78 -10.93 24.44
C LEU A 239 8.73 -9.75 24.64
N ASP A 240 8.90 -8.88 23.63
CA ASP A 240 9.77 -7.71 23.73
C ASP A 240 9.05 -6.57 24.47
N ASN A 241 9.25 -6.52 25.78
CA ASN A 241 8.79 -5.45 26.67
C ASN A 241 9.67 -4.18 26.54
N ASP A 242 10.76 -4.26 25.77
CA ASP A 242 11.48 -3.08 25.36
C ASP A 242 10.68 -2.40 24.24
N LYS A 243 10.47 -1.10 24.37
CA LYS A 243 9.80 -0.33 23.33
C LYS A 243 10.55 -0.60 22.04
N SER A 244 9.96 -1.35 21.09
CA SER A 244 10.53 -1.46 19.74
C SER A 244 10.99 -0.06 19.33
N CYS A 245 12.18 0.09 18.74
CA CYS A 245 12.74 1.38 18.29
C CYS A 245 11.82 2.19 17.34
N PHE A 246 10.59 1.74 17.10
CA PHE A 246 9.70 2.13 16.03
C PHE A 246 8.24 2.35 16.48
N SER A 247 7.98 2.61 17.76
CA SER A 247 6.61 2.87 18.27
C SER A 247 5.92 4.11 17.68
N ASP A 248 6.66 5.01 17.02
CA ASP A 248 6.12 6.20 16.34
C ASP A 248 5.68 5.94 14.88
N ARG A 249 5.34 4.69 14.54
CA ARG A 249 4.91 4.27 13.19
C ARG A 249 3.46 4.65 12.80
N LYS A 250 2.95 5.80 13.26
CA LYS A 250 1.75 6.47 12.72
C LYS A 250 1.89 6.96 11.26
N LYS A 251 2.83 6.39 10.48
CA LYS A 251 3.32 6.94 9.20
C LYS A 251 2.98 6.11 7.94
N ALA A 252 2.31 4.96 8.03
CA ALA A 252 1.80 4.27 6.84
C ALA A 252 0.35 4.65 6.54
N SER A 253 0.08 5.95 6.51
CA SER A 253 -1.28 6.47 6.33
C SER A 253 -1.86 6.09 4.97
N ASN A 254 -1.03 5.93 3.93
CA ASN A 254 -1.51 5.67 2.58
C ASN A 254 -1.74 4.18 2.33
N LEU A 255 -0.85 3.33 2.86
CA LEU A 255 -1.07 1.90 2.90
C LEU A 255 -2.35 1.54 3.66
N GLU A 256 -2.52 2.08 4.88
CA GLU A 256 -3.71 1.88 5.70
C GLU A 256 -4.96 2.43 4.99
N ALA A 257 -4.90 3.65 4.45
CA ALA A 257 -6.02 4.23 3.70
C ALA A 257 -6.39 3.41 2.44
N TYR A 258 -5.44 2.70 1.84
CA TYR A 258 -5.71 1.82 0.71
C TYR A 258 -6.40 0.51 1.14
N VAL A 259 -6.02 -0.05 2.28
CA VAL A 259 -6.74 -1.17 2.90
C VAL A 259 -8.15 -0.75 3.33
N GLU A 260 -8.30 0.45 3.92
CA GLU A 260 -9.60 1.02 4.25
C GLU A 260 -10.48 1.20 3.01
N TRP A 261 -9.90 1.62 1.88
CA TRP A 261 -10.62 1.71 0.61
C TRP A 261 -11.17 0.35 0.16
N PHE A 262 -10.37 -0.71 0.20
CA PHE A 262 -10.83 -2.08 -0.13
C PHE A 262 -12.04 -2.48 0.73
N ASN A 263 -11.93 -2.27 2.05
CA ASN A 263 -13.00 -2.59 2.99
C ASN A 263 -14.24 -1.74 2.67
N ARG A 264 -14.05 -0.44 2.52
CA ARG A 264 -15.13 0.50 2.19
C ARG A 264 -15.86 0.10 0.91
N LEU A 265 -15.16 -0.29 -0.14
CA LEU A 265 -15.75 -0.74 -1.40
C LEU A 265 -16.59 -2.02 -1.18
N SER A 266 -16.05 -2.98 -0.43
CA SER A 266 -16.76 -4.22 -0.07
C SER A 266 -18.07 -3.93 0.68
N TYR A 267 -18.01 -3.07 1.70
CA TYR A 267 -19.20 -2.64 2.47
C TYR A 267 -20.15 -1.79 1.64
N LEU A 268 -19.67 -0.96 0.72
CA LEU A 268 -20.51 -0.19 -0.20
C LEU A 268 -21.32 -1.12 -1.11
N VAL A 269 -20.68 -2.12 -1.72
CA VAL A 269 -21.38 -3.13 -2.56
C VAL A 269 -22.47 -3.83 -1.75
N ALA A 270 -22.16 -4.29 -0.54
CA ALA A 270 -23.14 -4.92 0.34
C ALA A 270 -24.29 -3.95 0.70
N THR A 271 -23.98 -2.66 0.90
CA THR A 271 -24.98 -1.62 1.19
C THR A 271 -25.92 -1.41 0.01
N GLU A 272 -25.38 -1.26 -1.19
CA GLU A 272 -26.16 -1.11 -2.44
C GLU A 272 -27.09 -2.31 -2.69
N ILE A 273 -26.70 -3.52 -2.27
CA ILE A 273 -27.53 -4.73 -2.42
C ILE A 273 -28.61 -4.82 -1.34
N CYS A 274 -28.29 -4.46 -0.09
CA CYS A 274 -29.22 -4.59 1.04
C CYS A 274 -30.23 -3.43 1.14
N MET A 275 -29.92 -2.26 0.58
CA MET A 275 -30.77 -1.05 0.64
C MET A 275 -32.08 -1.14 -0.17
N PRO A 276 -32.13 -1.70 -1.39
CA PRO A 276 -33.35 -1.68 -2.19
C PRO A 276 -34.46 -2.56 -1.60
N VAL A 277 -35.61 -1.94 -1.35
CA VAL A 277 -36.79 -2.61 -0.78
C VAL A 277 -37.31 -3.73 -1.71
N LYS A 278 -37.27 -3.50 -3.04
CA LYS A 278 -37.82 -4.44 -4.02
C LYS A 278 -36.81 -5.51 -4.41
N LYS A 279 -37.16 -6.78 -4.19
CA LYS A 279 -36.37 -7.97 -4.57
C LYS A 279 -35.86 -7.97 -6.01
N LYS A 280 -36.71 -7.62 -7.00
CA LYS A 280 -36.32 -7.53 -8.41
C LYS A 280 -35.25 -6.46 -8.66
N HIS A 281 -35.28 -5.37 -7.90
CA HIS A 281 -34.25 -4.34 -8.00
C HIS A 281 -32.93 -4.84 -7.40
N ARG A 282 -32.95 -5.47 -6.21
CA ARG A 282 -31.74 -6.07 -5.60
C ARG A 282 -31.05 -7.07 -6.53
N ALA A 283 -31.81 -7.95 -7.18
CA ALA A 283 -31.25 -8.89 -8.15
C ALA A 283 -30.51 -8.19 -9.30
N ARG A 284 -31.06 -7.07 -9.82
CA ARG A 284 -30.37 -6.25 -10.85
C ARG A 284 -29.11 -5.59 -10.33
N VAL A 285 -29.09 -5.12 -9.09
CA VAL A 285 -27.88 -4.55 -8.46
C VAL A 285 -26.79 -5.61 -8.35
N ILE A 286 -27.13 -6.83 -7.94
CA ILE A 286 -26.18 -7.95 -7.89
C ILE A 286 -25.63 -8.25 -9.28
N GLU A 287 -26.50 -8.43 -10.29
CA GLU A 287 -26.08 -8.69 -11.68
C GLU A 287 -25.18 -7.57 -12.23
N PHE A 288 -25.50 -6.32 -11.91
CA PHE A 288 -24.68 -5.17 -12.27
C PHE A 288 -23.28 -5.23 -11.65
N PHE A 289 -23.15 -5.49 -10.35
CA PHE A 289 -21.85 -5.60 -9.70
C PHE A 289 -21.05 -6.84 -10.16
N ILE A 290 -21.72 -7.94 -10.56
CA ILE A 290 -21.06 -9.07 -11.22
C ILE A 290 -20.42 -8.62 -12.53
N ASP A 291 -21.13 -7.82 -13.34
CA ASP A 291 -20.57 -7.30 -14.60
C ASP A 291 -19.44 -6.27 -14.33
N VAL A 292 -19.57 -5.40 -13.33
CA VAL A 292 -18.48 -4.50 -12.90
C VAL A 292 -17.24 -5.28 -12.46
N ALA A 293 -17.41 -6.34 -11.66
CA ALA A 293 -16.33 -7.20 -11.22
C ALA A 293 -15.62 -7.89 -12.39
N ARG A 294 -16.38 -8.39 -13.36
CA ARG A 294 -15.82 -8.95 -14.59
C ARG A 294 -14.99 -7.92 -15.37
N GLU A 295 -15.47 -6.68 -15.48
CA GLU A 295 -14.69 -5.63 -16.14
C GLU A 295 -13.44 -5.23 -15.35
N CYS A 296 -13.48 -5.28 -14.01
CA CYS A 296 -12.27 -5.13 -13.19
C CYS A 296 -11.24 -6.24 -13.49
N PHE A 297 -11.68 -7.50 -13.62
CA PHE A 297 -10.81 -8.62 -14.04
C PHE A 297 -10.18 -8.35 -15.42
N ASN A 298 -10.98 -7.94 -16.41
CA ASN A 298 -10.51 -7.65 -17.77
C ASN A 298 -9.48 -6.51 -17.83
N ILE A 299 -9.65 -5.49 -16.98
CA ILE A 299 -8.72 -4.36 -16.88
C ILE A 299 -7.40 -4.76 -16.20
N GLY A 300 -7.39 -5.82 -15.39
CA GLY A 300 -6.27 -6.15 -14.50
C GLY A 300 -6.39 -5.48 -13.12
N ASN A 301 -7.60 -5.03 -12.75
CA ASN A 301 -7.92 -4.49 -11.44
C ASN A 301 -8.43 -5.59 -10.49
N PHE A 302 -7.50 -6.39 -9.97
CA PHE A 302 -7.82 -7.52 -9.10
C PHE A 302 -8.23 -7.10 -7.69
N ASN A 303 -7.78 -5.92 -7.22
CA ASN A 303 -8.15 -5.41 -5.91
C ASN A 303 -9.65 -5.06 -5.82
N SER A 304 -10.16 -4.26 -6.76
CA SER A 304 -11.60 -3.93 -6.82
C SER A 304 -12.46 -5.15 -7.11
N LEU A 305 -12.00 -6.07 -7.98
CA LEU A 305 -12.65 -7.36 -8.22
C LEU A 305 -12.86 -8.12 -6.90
N MET A 306 -11.80 -8.30 -6.12
CA MET A 306 -11.87 -9.02 -4.86
C MET A 306 -12.75 -8.30 -3.84
N ALA A 307 -12.71 -6.97 -3.79
CA ALA A 307 -13.58 -6.19 -2.90
C ALA A 307 -15.06 -6.38 -3.24
N ILE A 308 -15.41 -6.38 -4.53
CA ILE A 308 -16.79 -6.59 -4.99
C ILE A 308 -17.28 -8.01 -4.66
N ILE A 309 -16.46 -9.03 -4.94
CA ILE A 309 -16.75 -10.42 -4.53
C ILE A 309 -16.94 -10.51 -3.02
N SER A 310 -16.01 -9.91 -2.25
CA SER A 310 -16.05 -9.90 -0.79
C SER A 310 -17.34 -9.26 -0.26
N GLY A 311 -17.79 -8.16 -0.87
CA GLY A 311 -19.06 -7.51 -0.54
C GLY A 311 -20.28 -8.41 -0.79
N MET A 312 -20.32 -9.13 -1.91
CA MET A 312 -21.39 -10.08 -2.22
C MET A 312 -21.40 -11.32 -1.31
N ASN A 313 -20.23 -11.74 -0.84
CA ASN A 313 -20.06 -12.88 0.05
C ASN A 313 -20.27 -12.57 1.54
N MET A 314 -20.45 -11.30 1.91
CA MET A 314 -20.82 -10.93 3.28
C MET A 314 -22.13 -11.62 3.68
N SER A 315 -22.19 -12.13 4.91
CA SER A 315 -23.35 -12.87 5.41
C SER A 315 -24.70 -12.15 5.27
N PRO A 316 -24.83 -10.82 5.50
CA PRO A 316 -26.07 -10.08 5.23
C PRO A 316 -26.54 -10.16 3.77
N VAL A 317 -25.63 -10.32 2.81
CA VAL A 317 -25.96 -10.44 1.39
C VAL A 317 -26.24 -11.89 1.00
N SER A 318 -25.36 -12.82 1.39
CA SER A 318 -25.45 -14.24 1.02
C SER A 318 -26.67 -14.97 1.62
N ARG A 319 -27.28 -14.41 2.68
CA ARG A 319 -28.53 -14.90 3.25
C ARG A 319 -29.81 -14.53 2.48
N LEU A 320 -29.75 -13.59 1.53
CA LEU A 320 -30.93 -13.13 0.76
C LEU A 320 -31.37 -14.16 -0.29
N LYS A 321 -31.72 -15.38 0.13
CA LYS A 321 -31.96 -16.55 -0.74
C LYS A 321 -33.03 -16.28 -1.79
N LYS A 322 -34.07 -15.52 -1.45
CA LYS A 322 -35.15 -15.20 -2.41
C LYS A 322 -34.64 -14.25 -3.49
N THR A 323 -33.74 -13.32 -3.15
CA THR A 323 -33.07 -12.45 -4.13
C THR A 323 -32.13 -13.25 -5.02
N TRP A 324 -31.26 -14.07 -4.43
CA TRP A 324 -30.31 -14.90 -5.19
C TRP A 324 -30.98 -15.88 -6.15
N SER A 325 -32.18 -16.39 -5.83
CA SER A 325 -32.98 -17.22 -6.75
C SER A 325 -33.38 -16.51 -8.06
N LYS A 326 -33.22 -15.20 -8.15
CA LYS A 326 -33.51 -14.37 -9.33
C LYS A 326 -32.26 -13.90 -10.08
N VAL A 327 -31.07 -14.18 -9.55
CA VAL A 327 -29.79 -13.75 -10.12
C VAL A 327 -29.24 -14.88 -11.00
N LYS A 328 -28.67 -14.53 -12.16
CA LYS A 328 -27.87 -15.48 -12.95
C LYS A 328 -26.45 -15.60 -12.38
N THR A 329 -26.20 -16.64 -11.58
CA THR A 329 -24.93 -16.78 -10.83
C THR A 329 -23.74 -17.26 -11.63
N ALA A 330 -23.93 -17.86 -12.82
CA ALA A 330 -22.84 -18.50 -13.56
C ALA A 330 -21.60 -17.60 -13.77
N LYS A 331 -21.80 -16.30 -14.04
CA LYS A 331 -20.69 -15.33 -14.16
C LYS A 331 -20.00 -15.09 -12.81
N PHE A 332 -20.76 -15.02 -11.73
CA PHE A 332 -20.25 -14.85 -10.38
C PHE A 332 -19.43 -16.06 -9.95
N ASP A 333 -19.96 -17.27 -10.16
CA ASP A 333 -19.28 -18.53 -9.81
C ASP A 333 -17.91 -18.64 -10.51
N ILE A 334 -17.79 -18.18 -11.76
CA ILE A 334 -16.51 -18.10 -12.49
C ILE A 334 -15.56 -17.11 -11.82
N LEU A 335 -16.03 -15.91 -11.44
CA LEU A 335 -15.21 -14.88 -10.80
C LEU A 335 -14.73 -15.33 -9.41
N GLU A 336 -15.60 -16.00 -8.64
CA GLU A 336 -15.21 -16.62 -7.37
C GLU A 336 -14.13 -17.67 -7.58
N HIS A 337 -14.28 -18.54 -8.59
CA HIS A 337 -13.26 -19.54 -8.92
C HIS A 337 -11.91 -18.91 -9.29
N GLN A 338 -11.91 -17.77 -9.99
CA GLN A 338 -10.68 -17.05 -10.31
C GLN A 338 -9.97 -16.48 -9.07
N MET A 339 -10.73 -16.10 -8.04
CA MET A 339 -10.22 -15.50 -6.80
C MET A 339 -10.17 -16.48 -5.62
N ASP A 340 -10.35 -17.78 -5.90
CA ASP A 340 -10.42 -18.83 -4.88
C ASP A 340 -9.10 -18.95 -4.09
N PRO A 341 -9.15 -19.04 -2.75
CA PRO A 341 -7.95 -19.10 -1.92
C PRO A 341 -7.22 -20.46 -1.94
N SER A 342 -7.81 -21.51 -2.52
CA SER A 342 -7.21 -22.85 -2.55
C SER A 342 -5.88 -22.85 -3.30
N SER A 343 -5.01 -23.79 -2.92
CA SER A 343 -3.66 -23.90 -3.49
C SER A 343 -2.89 -22.57 -3.48
N ASN A 344 -3.06 -21.78 -2.40
CA ASN A 344 -2.48 -20.45 -2.24
C ASN A 344 -2.84 -19.50 -3.40
N PHE A 345 -4.13 -19.40 -3.72
CA PHE A 345 -4.64 -18.53 -4.78
C PHE A 345 -4.09 -18.85 -6.18
N TYR A 346 -3.99 -20.14 -6.54
CA TYR A 346 -3.37 -20.58 -7.80
C TYR A 346 -3.95 -19.90 -9.06
N ASN A 347 -5.28 -19.82 -9.16
CA ASN A 347 -5.97 -19.22 -10.31
C ASN A 347 -5.68 -17.73 -10.41
N TYR A 348 -5.86 -16.98 -9.31
CA TYR A 348 -5.52 -15.57 -9.24
C TYR A 348 -4.05 -15.31 -9.60
N ARG A 349 -3.11 -16.09 -9.05
CA ARG A 349 -1.69 -15.92 -9.36
C ARG A 349 -1.39 -16.16 -10.85
N THR A 350 -2.10 -17.08 -11.48
CA THR A 350 -2.01 -17.31 -12.93
C THR A 350 -2.55 -16.11 -13.72
N ALA A 351 -3.71 -15.57 -13.31
CA ALA A 351 -4.28 -14.37 -13.91
C ALA A 351 -3.38 -13.14 -13.73
N LEU A 352 -2.77 -12.96 -12.54
CA LEU A 352 -1.82 -11.91 -12.24
C LEU A 352 -0.58 -12.02 -13.11
N ARG A 353 0.04 -13.20 -13.24
CA ARG A 353 1.18 -13.42 -14.16
C ARG A 353 0.81 -13.07 -15.59
N GLY A 354 -0.39 -13.46 -16.04
CA GLY A 354 -0.92 -13.06 -17.34
C GLY A 354 -1.01 -11.54 -17.49
N ALA A 355 -1.52 -10.84 -16.49
CA ALA A 355 -1.59 -9.38 -16.50
C ALA A 355 -0.21 -8.70 -16.49
N THR A 356 0.73 -9.20 -15.69
CA THR A 356 2.12 -8.73 -15.68
C THR A 356 2.74 -8.89 -17.06
N GLN A 357 2.60 -10.07 -17.69
CA GLN A 357 3.14 -10.29 -19.04
C GLN A 357 2.51 -9.34 -20.08
N ARG A 358 1.18 -9.15 -20.04
CA ARG A 358 0.50 -8.18 -20.91
C ARG A 358 1.02 -6.76 -20.73
N SER A 359 1.35 -6.36 -19.50
CA SER A 359 1.88 -5.04 -19.19
C SER A 359 3.26 -4.79 -19.78
N VAL A 360 4.09 -5.83 -19.84
CA VAL A 360 5.46 -5.78 -20.40
C VAL A 360 5.41 -5.66 -21.92
N THR A 361 4.51 -6.39 -22.58
CA THR A 361 4.34 -6.38 -24.05
C THR A 361 3.23 -5.46 -24.52
N ALA A 362 2.85 -4.46 -23.72
CA ALA A 362 1.70 -3.61 -23.95
C ALA A 362 1.91 -2.70 -25.18
N ASN A 363 0.91 -2.68 -26.08
CA ASN A 363 0.84 -1.76 -27.21
C ASN A 363 -0.03 -0.54 -26.92
N SER A 364 -0.74 -0.55 -25.78
CA SER A 364 -1.57 0.57 -25.31
C SER A 364 -1.39 0.81 -23.81
N SER A 365 -1.69 2.04 -23.35
CA SER A 365 -1.65 2.38 -21.92
C SER A 365 -2.62 1.55 -21.07
N ARG A 366 -3.71 1.06 -21.66
CA ARG A 366 -4.68 0.19 -20.98
C ARG A 366 -4.10 -1.16 -20.59
N GLU A 367 -3.29 -1.75 -21.46
CA GLU A 367 -2.68 -3.07 -21.22
C GLU A 367 -1.60 -3.03 -20.13
N LYS A 368 -1.11 -1.83 -19.77
CA LYS A 368 -0.12 -1.64 -18.70
C LYS A 368 -0.71 -1.76 -17.30
N ILE A 369 -2.03 -1.70 -17.14
CA ILE A 369 -2.68 -1.69 -15.83
C ILE A 369 -2.54 -3.07 -15.16
N VAL A 370 -1.93 -3.07 -13.99
CA VAL A 370 -1.89 -4.21 -13.08
C VAL A 370 -2.13 -3.68 -11.66
N ILE A 371 -3.27 -4.02 -11.07
CA ILE A 371 -3.57 -3.70 -9.67
C ILE A 371 -3.77 -5.04 -8.96
N PRO A 372 -2.78 -5.52 -8.19
CA PRO A 372 -2.84 -6.83 -7.55
C PRO A 372 -3.91 -6.86 -6.45
N PHE A 373 -4.36 -8.05 -6.06
CA PHE A 373 -5.08 -8.23 -4.81
C PHE A 373 -4.12 -7.90 -3.65
N PHE A 374 -4.28 -6.70 -3.11
CA PHE A 374 -3.23 -6.07 -2.32
C PHE A 374 -2.98 -6.76 -0.98
N SER A 375 -4.03 -7.26 -0.32
CA SER A 375 -3.87 -8.00 0.94
C SER A 375 -3.03 -9.26 0.77
N LEU A 376 -3.12 -9.95 -0.38
CA LEU A 376 -2.29 -11.12 -0.65
C LEU A 376 -0.84 -10.71 -0.96
N LEU A 377 -0.61 -9.60 -1.67
CA LEU A 377 0.73 -9.05 -1.87
C LEU A 377 1.42 -8.74 -0.53
N ILE A 378 0.73 -8.05 0.38
CA ILE A 378 1.26 -7.76 1.73
C ILE A 378 1.51 -9.04 2.52
N LYS A 379 0.61 -10.02 2.43
CA LYS A 379 0.76 -11.32 3.07
C LYS A 379 2.02 -12.06 2.56
N ASP A 380 2.27 -12.06 1.25
CA ASP A 380 3.44 -12.69 0.64
C ASP A 380 4.74 -12.01 1.10
N ILE A 381 4.76 -10.68 1.11
CA ILE A 381 5.90 -9.88 1.60
C ILE A 381 6.17 -10.16 3.09
N TYR A 382 5.12 -10.26 3.91
CA TYR A 382 5.23 -10.62 5.32
C TYR A 382 5.83 -12.02 5.51
N PHE A 383 5.30 -13.04 4.82
CA PHE A 383 5.83 -14.41 4.96
C PHE A 383 7.25 -14.56 4.44
N LEU A 384 7.61 -13.85 3.37
CA LEU A 384 9.00 -13.80 2.89
C LEU A 384 9.94 -13.21 3.94
N ASN A 385 9.47 -12.19 4.67
CA ASN A 385 10.24 -11.61 5.77
C ASN A 385 10.37 -12.56 6.97
N GLU A 386 9.29 -13.23 7.36
CA GLU A 386 9.28 -14.17 8.49
C GLU A 386 10.09 -15.44 8.19
N GLY A 387 10.16 -15.87 6.93
CA GLY A 387 10.84 -17.11 6.53
C GLY A 387 12.37 -17.08 6.67
N CYS A 388 13.00 -15.93 6.88
CA CYS A 388 14.45 -15.78 6.94
C CYS A 388 14.88 -14.77 8.00
N ALA A 389 15.95 -15.06 8.74
CA ALA A 389 16.51 -14.13 9.73
C ALA A 389 17.14 -12.90 9.06
N SER A 390 16.88 -11.70 9.59
CA SER A 390 17.45 -10.43 9.12
C SER A 390 18.94 -10.27 9.44
N ARG A 391 19.42 -11.02 10.45
CA ARG A 391 20.84 -11.13 10.80
C ARG A 391 21.27 -12.59 10.81
N LEU A 392 22.47 -12.86 10.30
CA LEU A 392 23.12 -14.16 10.36
C LEU A 392 23.78 -14.37 11.74
N PRO A 393 24.14 -15.62 12.11
CA PRO A 393 24.77 -15.91 13.40
C PRO A 393 26.08 -15.16 13.68
N ASN A 394 26.80 -14.74 12.64
CA ASN A 394 28.01 -13.92 12.74
C ASN A 394 27.72 -12.41 12.93
N GLY A 395 26.46 -12.01 13.10
CA GLY A 395 26.03 -10.62 13.25
C GLY A 395 25.83 -9.85 11.93
N HIS A 396 26.21 -10.43 10.80
CA HIS A 396 26.02 -9.81 9.48
C HIS A 396 24.54 -9.64 9.15
N ILE A 397 24.22 -8.60 8.41
CA ILE A 397 22.92 -8.40 7.78
C ILE A 397 22.78 -9.40 6.62
N ASN A 398 21.68 -10.15 6.60
CA ASN A 398 21.36 -11.10 5.54
C ASN A 398 20.82 -10.35 4.31
N PHE A 399 21.70 -10.02 3.37
CA PHE A 399 21.35 -9.22 2.20
C PHE A 399 20.63 -10.02 1.11
N GLU A 400 20.84 -11.35 1.04
CA GLU A 400 20.09 -12.25 0.16
C GLU A 400 18.58 -12.19 0.44
N LYS A 401 18.18 -12.21 1.72
CA LYS A 401 16.78 -11.96 2.13
C LYS A 401 16.27 -10.63 1.59
N PHE A 402 17.06 -9.56 1.70
CA PHE A 402 16.64 -8.23 1.29
C PHE A 402 16.55 -8.06 -0.22
N TRP A 403 17.34 -8.79 -1.00
CA TRP A 403 17.15 -8.85 -2.46
C TRP A 403 15.77 -9.37 -2.83
N GLU A 404 15.32 -10.47 -2.21
CA GLU A 404 13.99 -11.02 -2.50
C GLU A 404 12.87 -10.10 -2.04
N LEU A 405 12.99 -9.46 -0.87
CA LEU A 405 11.99 -8.48 -0.40
C LEU A 405 11.94 -7.25 -1.32
N ALA A 406 13.11 -6.72 -1.71
CA ALA A 406 13.19 -5.56 -2.59
C ALA A 406 12.66 -5.86 -3.99
N LYS A 407 12.80 -7.10 -4.49
CA LYS A 407 12.22 -7.55 -5.75
C LYS A 407 10.69 -7.45 -5.75
N GLN A 408 10.03 -7.93 -4.69
CA GLN A 408 8.56 -7.82 -4.56
C GLN A 408 8.09 -6.36 -4.54
N VAL A 409 8.77 -5.51 -3.76
CA VAL A 409 8.42 -4.09 -3.68
C VAL A 409 8.71 -3.37 -5.00
N SER A 410 9.82 -3.68 -5.67
CA SER A 410 10.20 -3.08 -6.96
C SER A 410 9.19 -3.38 -8.07
N GLU A 411 8.63 -4.59 -8.08
CA GLU A 411 7.58 -4.97 -9.02
C GLU A 411 6.32 -4.10 -8.81
N PHE A 412 5.86 -3.96 -7.57
CA PHE A 412 4.76 -3.06 -7.23
C PHE A 412 5.06 -1.59 -7.60
N MET A 413 6.29 -1.13 -7.36
CA MET A 413 6.72 0.22 -7.71
C MET A 413 6.72 0.49 -9.23
N THR A 414 6.75 -0.56 -10.06
CA THR A 414 6.54 -0.45 -11.50
C THR A 414 5.07 -0.28 -11.83
N TRP A 415 4.20 -1.12 -11.26
CA TRP A 415 2.76 -1.07 -11.52
C TRP A 415 2.11 0.25 -11.10
N LYS A 416 2.54 0.83 -9.97
CA LYS A 416 1.94 2.09 -9.48
C LYS A 416 2.24 3.32 -10.35
N LYS A 417 3.19 3.25 -11.29
CA LYS A 417 3.56 4.37 -12.18
C LYS A 417 2.60 4.53 -13.36
N VAL A 418 1.66 3.60 -13.54
CA VAL A 418 0.72 3.61 -14.65
C VAL A 418 -0.30 4.74 -14.45
N GLU A 419 -0.34 5.67 -15.40
CA GLU A 419 -1.41 6.66 -15.47
C GLU A 419 -2.70 6.01 -16.00
N CYS A 420 -3.83 6.33 -15.37
CA CYS A 420 -5.11 5.78 -15.78
C CYS A 420 -5.52 6.33 -17.16
N PRO A 421 -5.70 5.47 -18.19
CA PRO A 421 -5.98 5.91 -19.56
C PRO A 421 -7.45 6.18 -19.84
N PHE A 422 -8.33 5.94 -18.86
CA PHE A 422 -9.77 6.13 -19.02
C PHE A 422 -10.18 7.58 -18.75
N GLU A 423 -11.30 8.02 -19.32
CA GLU A 423 -11.84 9.34 -19.01
C GLU A 423 -12.39 9.40 -17.58
N LYS A 424 -12.25 10.56 -16.92
CA LYS A 424 -12.74 10.76 -15.55
C LYS A 424 -14.19 11.24 -15.57
N ASP A 425 -15.09 10.48 -14.95
CA ASP A 425 -16.45 10.94 -14.63
C ASP A 425 -16.51 11.39 -13.17
N ARG A 426 -16.55 12.71 -12.96
CA ARG A 426 -16.58 13.31 -11.62
C ARG A 426 -17.82 12.92 -10.80
N LYS A 427 -18.97 12.67 -11.43
CA LYS A 427 -20.20 12.31 -10.73
C LYS A 427 -20.10 10.90 -10.16
N ILE A 428 -19.61 9.96 -10.96
CA ILE A 428 -19.40 8.57 -10.55
C ILE A 428 -18.31 8.49 -9.49
N LEU A 429 -17.17 9.15 -9.69
CA LEU A 429 -16.08 9.19 -8.71
C LEU A 429 -16.54 9.75 -7.37
N GLN A 430 -17.25 10.88 -7.38
CA GLN A 430 -17.79 11.47 -6.15
C GLN A 430 -18.75 10.51 -5.45
N TYR A 431 -19.59 9.80 -6.20
CA TYR A 431 -20.51 8.83 -5.63
C TYR A 431 -19.75 7.66 -4.99
N LEU A 432 -18.86 6.97 -5.73
CA LEU A 432 -18.07 5.85 -5.22
C LEU A 432 -17.28 6.22 -3.94
N LEU A 433 -16.70 7.42 -3.90
CA LEU A 433 -15.88 7.89 -2.78
C LEU A 433 -16.72 8.29 -1.55
N THR A 434 -17.94 8.79 -1.73
CA THR A 434 -18.72 9.40 -0.63
C THR A 434 -20.09 8.78 -0.36
N ALA A 435 -20.53 7.79 -1.14
CA ALA A 435 -21.77 7.06 -0.89
C ALA A 435 -21.72 6.36 0.49
N PRO A 436 -22.81 6.36 1.26
CA PRO A 436 -22.85 5.78 2.59
C PRO A 436 -22.56 4.27 2.52
N ALA A 437 -21.54 3.80 3.24
CA ALA A 437 -21.30 2.38 3.45
C ALA A 437 -21.75 2.01 4.87
N PHE A 438 -22.64 1.02 4.98
CA PHE A 438 -23.20 0.58 6.24
C PHE A 438 -22.18 -0.21 7.06
N THR A 439 -22.29 -0.09 8.38
CA THR A 439 -21.58 -0.98 9.30
C THR A 439 -22.18 -2.38 9.22
N GLU A 440 -21.45 -3.39 9.68
CA GLU A 440 -21.92 -4.78 9.70
C GLU A 440 -23.33 -4.90 10.33
N ASP A 441 -23.54 -4.34 11.53
CA ASP A 441 -24.85 -4.35 12.19
C ASP A 441 -25.97 -3.75 11.32
N ALA A 442 -25.70 -2.63 10.65
CA ALA A 442 -26.67 -1.93 9.82
C ALA A 442 -26.98 -2.72 8.53
N LEU A 443 -25.99 -3.43 7.97
CA LEU A 443 -26.20 -4.36 6.87
C LEU A 443 -27.11 -5.52 7.28
N TYR A 444 -26.89 -6.13 8.45
CA TYR A 444 -27.78 -7.20 8.94
C TYR A 444 -29.21 -6.72 9.11
N LEU A 445 -29.40 -5.53 9.68
CA LEU A 445 -30.71 -4.93 9.86
C LEU A 445 -31.41 -4.70 8.51
N ALA A 446 -30.73 -4.05 7.56
CA ALA A 446 -31.27 -3.83 6.21
C ALA A 446 -31.57 -5.16 5.48
N SER A 447 -30.72 -6.17 5.67
CA SER A 447 -30.94 -7.52 5.16
C SER A 447 -32.20 -8.17 5.75
N TYR A 448 -32.41 -8.09 7.08
CA TYR A 448 -33.61 -8.64 7.72
C TYR A 448 -34.89 -7.88 7.34
N GLU A 449 -34.79 -6.57 7.11
CA GLU A 449 -35.88 -5.76 6.58
C GLU A 449 -36.24 -6.15 5.14
N SER A 450 -35.22 -6.50 4.34
CA SER A 450 -35.38 -6.96 2.96
C SER A 450 -35.93 -8.39 2.84
N GLU A 451 -35.43 -9.30 3.67
CA GLU A 451 -35.85 -10.71 3.78
C GLU A 451 -35.76 -11.15 5.25
N GLY A 452 -36.93 -11.35 5.88
CA GLY A 452 -37.02 -11.68 7.30
C GLY A 452 -36.21 -12.90 7.75
N PRO A 453 -35.97 -13.06 9.07
CA PRO A 453 -35.15 -14.14 9.61
C PRO A 453 -35.79 -15.52 9.35
N GLU A 454 -34.98 -16.48 8.90
CA GLU A 454 -35.43 -17.81 8.48
C GLU A 454 -35.37 -18.85 9.62
N ASN A 455 -34.48 -18.67 10.59
CA ASN A 455 -34.28 -19.61 11.71
C ASN A 455 -34.24 -18.90 13.08
N HIS A 456 -34.20 -19.69 14.16
CA HIS A 456 -34.21 -19.17 15.53
C HIS A 456 -32.99 -18.28 15.84
N MET A 457 -31.80 -18.68 15.39
CA MET A 457 -30.57 -17.90 15.60
C MET A 457 -30.65 -16.51 14.94
N GLU A 458 -31.17 -16.45 13.71
CA GLU A 458 -31.39 -15.19 13.00
C GLU A 458 -32.45 -14.33 13.69
N LYS A 459 -33.55 -14.92 14.17
CA LYS A 459 -34.58 -14.20 14.93
C LYS A 459 -33.99 -13.57 16.19
N ASP A 460 -33.13 -14.28 16.91
CA ASP A 460 -32.50 -13.77 18.13
C ASP A 460 -31.47 -12.68 17.83
N ARG A 461 -30.65 -12.87 16.78
CA ARG A 461 -29.72 -11.83 16.32
C ARG A 461 -30.46 -10.56 15.89
N TRP A 462 -31.54 -10.70 15.12
CA TRP A 462 -32.38 -9.56 14.71
C TRP A 462 -32.97 -8.81 15.90
N LYS A 463 -33.52 -9.53 16.91
CA LYS A 463 -34.02 -8.93 18.15
C LYS A 463 -32.91 -8.18 18.90
N SER A 464 -31.73 -8.78 19.02
CA SER A 464 -30.57 -8.18 19.69
C SER A 464 -30.12 -6.88 19.02
N LEU A 465 -29.99 -6.90 17.68
CA LEU A 465 -29.62 -5.73 16.88
C LEU A 465 -30.66 -4.60 17.01
N ARG A 466 -31.95 -4.94 16.93
CA ARG A 466 -33.04 -3.96 17.09
C ARG A 466 -33.07 -3.37 18.50
N SER A 467 -32.86 -4.17 19.54
CA SER A 467 -32.76 -3.69 20.93
C SER A 467 -31.58 -2.71 21.08
N THR A 468 -30.44 -3.04 20.49
CA THR A 468 -29.23 -2.20 20.54
C THR A 468 -29.44 -0.85 19.84
N LEU A 469 -30.11 -0.86 18.67
CA LEU A 469 -30.50 0.38 17.99
C LEU A 469 -31.42 1.25 18.83
N LEU A 470 -32.47 0.66 19.42
CA LEU A 470 -33.44 1.38 20.25
C LEU A 470 -32.78 1.98 21.50
N LYS A 471 -31.87 1.25 22.15
CA LYS A 471 -31.06 1.77 23.27
C LYS A 471 -30.20 2.96 22.85
N ARG A 472 -29.54 2.88 21.68
CA ARG A 472 -28.74 3.98 21.13
C ARG A 472 -29.58 5.22 20.79
N GLN A 473 -30.81 5.04 20.31
CA GLN A 473 -31.75 6.14 20.04
C GLN A 473 -32.31 6.75 21.34
N GLY A 474 -32.65 5.93 22.34
CA GLY A 474 -33.12 6.38 23.66
C GLY A 474 -32.05 7.15 24.46
N LEU A 475 -30.79 6.73 24.38
CA LEU A 475 -29.66 7.46 24.99
C LEU A 475 -29.45 8.86 24.37
N ARG A 476 -29.68 9.03 23.06
CA ARG A 476 -29.60 10.34 22.40
C ARG A 476 -30.71 11.30 22.84
N LEU A 477 -31.93 10.80 22.98
CA LEU A 477 -33.06 11.59 23.49
C LEU A 477 -32.82 12.07 24.92
N HIS A 478 -32.21 11.24 25.78
CA HIS A 478 -31.86 11.67 27.15
C HIS A 478 -30.69 12.66 27.21
N SER A 479 -29.73 12.61 26.29
CA SER A 479 -28.65 13.62 26.22
C SER A 479 -29.12 14.98 25.70
N GLU A 480 -30.13 15.02 24.82
CA GLU A 480 -30.69 16.27 24.28
C GLU A 480 -31.64 16.97 25.26
N THR A 481 -32.23 16.23 26.22
CA THR A 481 -33.11 16.82 27.26
C THR A 481 -32.41 17.48 28.45
N ARG A 482 -31.06 17.49 28.51
CA ARG A 482 -30.30 18.05 29.65
C ARG A 482 -29.75 19.47 29.46
N THR A 483 -30.15 20.18 28.41
CA THR A 483 -29.90 21.62 28.31
C THR A 483 -31.23 22.38 28.32
N ASN A 484 -31.70 22.73 29.51
CA ASN A 484 -32.72 23.77 29.67
C ASN A 484 -32.18 24.83 30.63
N PRO A 485 -31.96 26.08 30.18
CA PRO A 485 -31.48 27.15 31.03
C PRO A 485 -32.64 27.70 31.86
N LYS A 486 -32.70 27.36 33.15
CA LYS A 486 -33.46 28.11 34.14
C LYS A 486 -32.50 28.84 35.07
N SER A 487 -31.86 29.88 34.55
CA SER A 487 -31.36 30.99 35.37
C SER A 487 -32.31 32.15 35.17
N GLY A 488 -33.25 32.31 36.11
CA GLY A 488 -34.25 33.36 36.08
C GLY A 488 -34.88 33.59 37.45
N LEU A 489 -34.24 34.50 38.20
CA LEU A 489 -34.82 35.43 39.19
C LEU A 489 -35.25 34.90 40.59
N ARG A 490 -34.49 35.43 41.57
CA ARG A 490 -34.91 36.29 42.71
C ARG A 490 -35.24 35.70 44.09
N GLN A 491 -34.58 36.34 45.07
CA GLN A 491 -34.99 36.67 46.46
C GLN A 491 -34.98 35.48 47.43
N LEU A 492 -34.32 35.50 48.59
CA LEU A 492 -33.85 36.55 49.51
C LEU A 492 -32.42 36.26 50.00
#